data_AF-A0A2W4IE12-F1
#
_entry.id   AF-A0A2W4IE12-F1
#
_cell.length_a   1.000
_cell.length_b   1.000
_cell.length_c   1.000
_cell.angle_alpha   90.00
_cell.angle_beta   90.00
_cell.angle_gamma   90.00
#
_symmetry.space_group_name_H-M   'P 1'
#
loop_
_entity.id
_entity.type
_entity.pdbx_description
1 polymer ?
#
loop_
_entity_poly.entity_id
_entity_poly.type
_entity_poly.pdbx_seq_one_letter_code
_entity_poly.pdbx_strand_id
1 'polypeptide(L)' 'MHDGIFDFYFCDKCRAYVLDEKKGDAKRGILPNTAVQKLSDNWKCPICGGSSNELRPVTMLDHIMKSEILKPSLSGTRST' A
#
# COMPACT_ATOMS: atom_id res chain seq x y z
N MET A 1 8.11 14.94 -14.72
CA MET A 1 6.70 14.51 -14.77
C MET A 1 6.61 13.20 -14.00
N HIS A 2 6.13 13.21 -12.77
CA HIS A 2 5.72 11.99 -12.06
C HIS A 2 4.42 12.31 -11.32
N ASP A 3 3.35 12.32 -12.11
CA ASP A 3 1.96 12.41 -11.65
C ASP A 3 1.49 10.98 -11.39
N GLY A 4 1.21 10.61 -10.13
CA GLY A 4 0.66 9.28 -9.78
C GLY A 4 1.66 8.20 -9.35
N ILE A 5 2.66 8.54 -8.52
CA ILE A 5 3.53 7.53 -7.88
C ILE A 5 2.77 6.83 -6.75
N PHE A 6 2.52 5.53 -6.92
CA PHE A 6 2.11 4.64 -5.85
C PHE A 6 3.36 3.91 -5.34
N ASP A 7 3.99 4.44 -4.29
CA ASP A 7 5.19 3.80 -3.70
C ASP A 7 4.88 2.49 -2.98
N PHE A 8 3.61 2.32 -2.59
CA PHE A 8 3.14 1.21 -1.77
C PHE A 8 1.95 0.52 -2.43
N TYR A 9 1.90 -0.79 -2.24
CA TYR A 9 0.79 -1.63 -2.67
C TYR A 9 0.35 -2.51 -1.50
N PHE A 10 -0.95 -2.60 -1.26
CA PHE A 10 -1.49 -3.49 -0.25
C PHE A 10 -2.31 -4.60 -0.90
N CYS A 11 -2.30 -5.79 -0.30
CA CYS A 11 -3.13 -6.89 -0.78
C CYS A 11 -4.58 -6.68 -0.33
N ASP A 12 -5.53 -6.53 -1.26
CA ASP A 12 -6.95 -6.34 -0.89
C ASP A 12 -7.60 -7.62 -0.36
N LYS A 13 -7.12 -8.80 -0.80
CA LYS A 13 -7.62 -10.10 -0.33
C LYS A 13 -7.45 -10.32 1.17
N CYS A 14 -6.28 -9.96 1.73
CA CYS A 14 -5.99 -10.16 3.15
C CYS A 14 -5.83 -8.88 3.96
N ARG A 15 -5.66 -7.72 3.32
CA ARG A 15 -5.44 -6.40 3.93
C ARG A 15 -4.32 -6.33 4.97
N ALA A 16 -3.42 -7.32 4.95
CA ALA A 16 -2.36 -7.49 5.94
C ALA A 16 -0.95 -7.48 5.31
N TYR A 17 -0.85 -7.56 3.98
CA TYR A 17 0.41 -7.47 3.27
C TYR A 17 0.55 -6.11 2.59
N VAL A 18 1.71 -5.47 2.78
CA VAL A 18 2.11 -4.23 2.11
C VAL A 18 3.46 -4.45 1.44
N LEU A 19 3.53 -4.12 0.16
CA LEU A 19 4.73 -4.11 -0.67
C LEU A 19 5.17 -2.66 -0.87
N ASP A 20 6.43 -2.38 -0.57
CA ASP A 20 7.09 -1.11 -0.90
C ASP A 20 7.87 -1.32 -2.19
N GLU A 21 7.51 -0.64 -3.28
CA GLU A 21 8.19 -0.83 -4.57
C GLU A 21 9.63 -0.33 -4.54
N LYS A 22 9.91 0.76 -3.79
CA LYS A 22 11.24 1.35 -3.68
C LYS A 22 12.23 0.43 -2.96
N LYS A 23 11.78 -0.24 -1.91
CA LYS A 23 12.56 -1.17 -1.09
C LYS A 23 12.51 -2.59 -1.63
N GLY A 24 11.42 -2.97 -2.28
CA GLY A 24 11.13 -4.34 -2.66
C GLY A 24 10.93 -5.25 -1.44
N ASP A 25 11.10 -6.55 -1.66
CA ASP A 25 10.94 -7.61 -0.66
C ASP A 25 11.98 -8.71 -0.90
N ALA A 26 13.19 -8.49 -0.36
CA ALA A 26 14.33 -9.38 -0.56
C ALA A 26 14.06 -10.81 -0.06
N LYS A 27 13.22 -10.98 0.97
CA LYS A 27 12.83 -12.30 1.49
C LYS A 27 12.06 -13.13 0.46
N ARG A 28 11.50 -12.46 -0.56
CA ARG A 28 10.66 -13.05 -1.62
C ARG A 28 11.27 -12.89 -3.01
N GLY A 29 12.51 -12.40 -3.09
CA GLY A 29 13.20 -12.17 -4.35
C GLY A 29 12.69 -10.96 -5.14
N ILE A 30 11.98 -10.02 -4.50
CA ILE A 30 11.55 -8.77 -5.14
C ILE A 30 12.63 -7.72 -4.91
N LEU A 31 13.26 -7.27 -5.98
CA LEU A 31 14.32 -6.26 -5.93
C LEU A 31 13.75 -4.86 -5.62
N PRO A 32 14.57 -3.94 -5.08
CA PRO A 32 14.17 -2.54 -4.97
C PRO A 32 13.85 -1.94 -6.34
N ASN A 33 12.89 -1.02 -6.38
CA ASN A 33 12.32 -0.40 -7.58
C ASN A 33 11.67 -1.41 -8.55
N THR A 34 11.14 -2.52 -8.02
CA THR A 34 10.35 -3.47 -8.81
C THR A 34 8.89 -3.06 -8.80
N ALA A 35 8.35 -2.80 -9.98
CA ALA A 35 6.93 -2.51 -10.12
C ALA A 35 6.07 -3.76 -9.84
N VAL A 36 4.88 -3.61 -9.26
CA VAL A 36 3.91 -4.71 -9.06
C VAL A 36 3.57 -5.40 -10.37
N GLN A 37 3.45 -4.63 -11.45
CA GLN A 37 3.23 -5.15 -12.81
C GLN A 37 4.39 -6.01 -13.34
N LYS A 38 5.58 -5.91 -12.74
CA LYS A 38 6.76 -6.72 -13.09
C LYS A 38 6.93 -7.94 -12.19
N LEU A 39 6.06 -8.16 -11.20
CA LEU A 39 6.09 -9.38 -10.41
C LEU A 39 5.77 -10.57 -11.30
N SER A 40 6.44 -11.69 -11.04
CA SER A 40 6.18 -12.95 -11.76
C SER A 40 4.74 -13.41 -11.57
N ASP A 41 4.14 -14.04 -12.57
CA ASP A 41 2.80 -14.65 -12.51
C ASP A 41 2.68 -15.70 -11.39
N ASN A 42 3.81 -16.33 -11.05
CA ASN A 42 3.88 -17.29 -9.95
C ASN A 42 4.06 -16.64 -8.56
N TRP A 43 4.13 -15.32 -8.48
CA TRP A 43 4.20 -14.62 -7.20
C TRP A 43 2.89 -14.79 -6.44
N LYS A 44 2.99 -15.08 -5.15
CA LYS A 44 1.86 -15.25 -4.25
C LYS A 44 2.02 -14.40 -3.01
N CYS A 45 0.92 -13.79 -2.58
CA CYS A 45 0.84 -13.08 -1.32
C CYS A 45 1.22 -14.05 -0.21
N PRO A 46 2.23 -13.71 0.61
CA PRO A 46 2.72 -14.59 1.67
C PRO A 46 1.74 -14.84 2.80
N ILE A 47 0.72 -13.99 2.93
CA ILE A 47 -0.28 -14.10 4.00
C ILE A 47 -1.44 -14.98 3.56
N CYS A 48 -1.90 -14.84 2.31
CA CYS A 48 -3.17 -15.45 1.86
C CYS A 48 -3.09 -16.24 0.55
N GLY A 49 -1.90 -16.37 -0.05
CA GLY A 49 -1.70 -17.04 -1.33
C GLY A 49 -2.40 -16.38 -2.52
N GLY A 50 -2.88 -15.14 -2.41
CA GLY A 50 -3.43 -14.38 -3.53
C GLY A 50 -2.38 -14.07 -4.59
N SER A 51 -2.77 -13.91 -5.85
CA SER A 51 -1.84 -13.53 -6.92
C SER A 51 -1.46 -12.04 -6.84
N SER A 52 -0.48 -11.61 -7.63
CA SER A 52 -0.06 -10.19 -7.73
C SER A 52 -1.20 -9.25 -8.13
N ASN A 53 -2.24 -9.76 -8.82
CA ASN A 53 -3.43 -9.00 -9.19
C ASN A 53 -4.26 -8.49 -8.00
N GLU A 54 -4.10 -9.10 -6.81
CA GLU A 54 -4.79 -8.65 -5.59
C GLU A 54 -4.10 -7.45 -4.94
N LEU A 55 -2.91 -7.07 -5.43
CA LEU A 55 -2.18 -5.90 -4.94
C LEU A 55 -2.81 -4.63 -5.53
N ARG A 56 -3.33 -3.79 -4.65
CA ARG A 56 -3.89 -2.48 -5.00
C ARG A 56 -2.89 -1.39 -4.68
N PRO A 57 -2.72 -0.41 -5.58
CA PRO A 57 -1.89 0.75 -5.30
C PRO A 57 -2.50 1.57 -4.16
N VAL A 58 -1.66 2.02 -3.24
CA VAL A 58 -2.07 2.90 -2.15
C VAL A 58 -1.46 4.27 -2.36
N THR A 59 -2.32 5.29 -2.38
CA THR A 59 -1.83 6.67 -2.42
C THR A 59 -1.20 6.99 -1.07
N MET A 60 -0.14 7.81 -1.08
CA MET A 60 0.46 8.32 0.15
C MET A 60 -0.61 8.99 1.05
N LEU A 61 -1.66 9.58 0.46
CA LEU A 61 -2.81 10.12 1.20
C LEU A 61 -3.64 9.05 1.93
N ASP A 62 -3.88 7.85 1.39
CA ASP A 62 -4.64 6.81 2.12
C ASP A 62 -3.86 6.24 3.32
N HIS A 63 -2.52 6.16 3.24
CA HIS A 63 -1.68 5.77 4.38
C HIS A 63 -1.46 6.89 5.39
N ILE A 64 -1.28 8.15 4.94
CA ILE A 64 -1.11 9.30 5.84
C ILE A 64 -2.42 9.66 6.53
N MET A 65 -3.58 9.53 5.87
CA MET A 65 -4.90 9.82 6.47
C MET A 65 -5.35 8.78 7.50
N LYS A 66 -4.85 7.55 7.44
CA LYS A 66 -5.11 6.51 8.47
C LYS A 66 -4.12 6.56 9.65
N SER A 67 -3.03 7.32 9.55
CA SER A 67 -2.19 7.68 10.69
C SER A 67 -2.65 9.03 11.26
N GLU A 68 -3.00 9.06 12.54
CA GLU A 68 -3.57 10.18 13.28
C GLU A 68 -2.67 11.46 13.40
N ILE A 69 -2.15 12.03 12.31
CA ILE A 69 -1.25 13.21 12.35
C ILE A 69 -1.94 14.52 11.88
N LEU A 70 -3.11 14.46 11.23
CA LEU A 70 -3.94 15.64 10.97
C LEU A 70 -5.40 15.33 11.30
N LYS A 71 -5.72 15.23 12.60
CA LYS A 71 -7.08 15.55 13.05
C LYS A 71 -7.20 17.07 12.94
N PRO A 72 -7.94 17.69 11.98
CA PRO A 72 -8.51 18.97 12.30
C PRO A 72 -9.49 18.70 13.44
N SER A 73 -9.06 19.00 14.66
CA SER A 73 -9.94 19.23 15.78
C SER A 73 -10.84 20.42 15.40
N LEU A 74 -11.89 20.17 14.61
CA LEU A 74 -13.00 21.10 14.47
C LEU A 74 -14.00 20.76 15.56
N SER A 75 -13.73 21.38 16.70
CA SER A 75 -14.66 21.63 17.78
C SER A 75 -16.02 22.06 17.22
N GLY A 76 -17.01 21.18 17.35
CA GLY A 76 -18.43 21.54 17.26
C GLY A 76 -18.99 21.55 18.66
N THR A 77 -18.78 22.64 19.39
CA THR A 77 -19.49 22.92 20.64
C THR A 77 -20.99 22.95 20.34
N ARG A 78 -21.75 22.00 20.88
CA ARG A 78 -23.21 22.06 20.82
C ARG A 78 -23.68 23.01 21.91
N SER A 79 -24.04 24.23 21.50
CA SER A 79 -24.85 25.16 22.27
C SER A 79 -26.21 24.53 22.59
N THR A 80 -26.56 24.43 23.86
CA THR A 80 -27.89 24.72 24.45
C THR A 80 -27.67 24.93 25.94
#